data_AF-A0A819M3P7-F1
#
_entry.id   AF-A0A819M3P7-F1
#
_cell.length_a   1.000
_cell.length_b   1.000
_cell.length_c   1.000
_cell.angle_alpha   90.00
_cell.angle_beta   90.00
_cell.angle_gamma   90.00
#
_symmetry.space_group_name_H-M   'P 1'
#
loop_
_entity.id
_entity.type
_entity.pdbx_description
1 polymer ?
#
loop_
_entity_poly.entity_id
_entity_poly.type
_entity_poly.pdbx_seq_one_letter_code
_entity_poly.pdbx_strand_id
1 'polypeptide(L)'
;PLAYNTFGEFFNHIRTNLSIEDLQNVLYMYSKMIHDSSLPPTIQVTSLKFLTNIAESIRQKGSEKSRDLLIHVIETLVFKCKSLAKQYTHLSTNSNEKTNSSTIPSVNEVDVTTSTLNELVQNMNDITNREKELQRQQVLVLYDNY
;
A
#
# COMPACT_ATOMS: atom_id res chain seq x y z
N PRO A 1 12.39 3.71 13.96
CA PRO A 1 11.21 4.49 13.49
C PRO A 1 11.56 5.92 13.05
N LEU A 2 12.23 6.71 13.91
CA LEU A 2 12.53 8.12 13.64
C LEU A 2 13.44 8.33 12.42
N ALA A 3 14.57 7.61 12.35
CA ALA A 3 15.51 7.73 11.24
C ALA A 3 14.90 7.45 9.86
N TYR A 4 14.02 6.45 9.75
CA TYR A 4 13.33 6.12 8.49
C TYR A 4 12.29 7.16 8.09
N ASN A 5 11.66 7.82 9.06
CA ASN A 5 10.73 8.91 8.77
C ASN A 5 11.49 10.14 8.26
N THR A 6 12.57 10.53 8.94
CA THR A 6 13.46 11.62 8.50
C THR A 6 14.02 11.37 7.10
N PHE A 7 14.40 10.13 6.82
CA PHE A 7 14.86 9.70 5.50
C PHE A 7 13.76 9.82 4.44
N GLY A 8 12.53 9.41 4.77
CA GLY A 8 11.37 9.57 3.90
C GLY A 8 11.07 11.03 3.55
N GLU A 9 11.10 11.92 4.55
CA GLU A 9 10.93 13.38 4.35
C GLU A 9 12.03 13.97 3.46
N PHE A 10 13.29 13.56 3.68
CA PHE A 10 14.42 13.96 2.85
C PHE A 10 14.20 13.58 1.38
N PHE A 11 13.92 12.30 1.09
CA PHE A 11 13.66 11.89 -0.29
C PHE A 11 12.45 12.57 -0.90
N ASN A 12 11.41 12.84 -0.11
CA ASN A 12 10.23 13.54 -0.60
C ASN A 12 10.54 14.97 -1.05
N HIS A 13 11.50 15.62 -0.38
CA HIS A 13 11.95 16.96 -0.75
C HIS A 13 12.83 16.94 -2.00
N ILE A 14 13.74 15.97 -2.13
CA ILE A 14 14.72 15.95 -3.22
C ILE A 14 14.21 15.29 -4.52
N ARG A 15 13.16 14.47 -4.48
CA ARG A 15 12.70 13.64 -5.61
C ARG A 15 12.48 14.39 -6.93
N THR A 16 12.06 15.65 -6.88
CA THR A 16 11.81 16.47 -8.08
C THR A 16 13.12 16.87 -8.78
N ASN A 17 14.19 17.03 -8.00
CA ASN A 17 15.52 17.41 -8.45
C ASN A 17 16.38 16.21 -8.89
N LEU A 18 15.95 14.99 -8.57
CA LEU A 18 16.69 13.77 -8.92
C LEU A 18 16.69 13.51 -10.44
N SER A 19 17.79 12.92 -10.91
CA SER A 19 17.89 12.37 -12.26
C SER A 19 17.04 11.10 -12.40
N ILE A 20 16.81 10.63 -13.63
CA ILE A 20 16.03 9.40 -13.82
C ILE A 20 16.74 8.16 -13.26
N GLU A 21 18.07 8.17 -13.26
CA GLU A 21 18.91 7.09 -12.75
C GLU A 21 18.90 7.06 -11.22
N ASP A 22 18.92 8.22 -10.57
CA ASP A 22 18.75 8.31 -9.12
C ASP A 22 17.36 7.83 -8.69
N LEU A 23 16.31 8.23 -9.43
CA LEU A 23 14.95 7.76 -9.17
C LEU A 23 14.83 6.24 -9.29
N GLN A 24 15.55 5.61 -10.22
CA GLN A 24 15.62 4.16 -10.35
C GLN A 24 16.28 3.50 -9.13
N ASN A 25 17.41 4.03 -8.66
CA ASN A 25 18.09 3.50 -7.47
C ASN A 25 17.21 3.60 -6.22
N VAL A 26 16.54 4.73 -6.06
CA VAL A 26 15.63 4.96 -4.95
C VAL A 26 14.41 4.04 -5.04
N LEU A 27 13.81 3.88 -6.23
CA LEU A 27 12.73 2.92 -6.49
C LEU A 27 13.13 1.50 -6.08
N TYR A 28 14.31 1.04 -6.49
CA TYR A 28 14.80 -0.28 -6.15
C TYR A 28 14.95 -0.49 -4.63
N MET A 29 15.52 0.50 -3.92
CA MET A 29 15.66 0.46 -2.47
C MET A 29 14.31 0.35 -1.78
N TYR A 30 13.35 1.22 -2.11
CA TYR A 30 12.03 1.21 -1.48
C TYR A 30 11.20 -0.04 -1.84
N SER A 31 11.38 -0.59 -3.05
CA SER A 31 10.77 -1.86 -3.44
C SER A 31 11.23 -3.01 -2.53
N LYS A 32 12.54 -3.07 -2.20
CA LYS A 32 13.05 -4.02 -1.20
C LYS A 32 12.45 -3.79 0.17
N MET A 33 12.40 -2.54 0.63
CA MET A 33 11.87 -2.21 1.96
C MET A 33 10.39 -2.60 2.14
N ILE A 34 9.58 -2.56 1.08
CA ILE A 34 8.15 -2.92 1.14
C ILE A 34 7.93 -4.43 1.24
N HIS A 35 8.81 -5.22 0.60
CA HIS A 35 8.72 -6.68 0.58
C HIS A 35 9.51 -7.35 1.71
N ASP A 36 10.30 -6.60 2.45
CA ASP A 36 11.05 -7.09 3.60
C ASP A 36 10.13 -7.31 4.82
N SER A 37 9.85 -8.59 5.11
CA SER A 37 9.03 -9.01 6.25
C SER A 37 9.70 -8.81 7.61
N SER A 38 11.02 -8.56 7.66
CA SER A 38 11.73 -8.23 8.90
C SER A 38 11.49 -6.78 9.34
N LEU A 39 11.09 -5.91 8.41
CA LEU A 39 10.78 -4.52 8.72
C LEU A 39 9.37 -4.38 9.30
N PRO A 40 9.19 -3.49 10.29
CA PRO A 40 7.86 -3.15 10.81
C PRO A 40 6.89 -2.71 9.70
N PRO A 41 5.59 -3.07 9.78
CA PRO A 41 4.57 -2.67 8.81
C PRO A 41 4.53 -1.16 8.55
N THR A 42 4.76 -0.35 9.58
CA THR A 42 4.83 1.12 9.47
C THR A 42 5.89 1.59 8.47
N ILE A 43 7.06 0.96 8.44
CA ILE A 43 8.14 1.31 7.49
C ILE A 43 7.73 0.91 6.07
N GLN A 44 7.07 -0.24 5.92
CA GLN A 44 6.56 -0.71 4.63
C GLN A 44 5.47 0.24 4.08
N VAL A 45 4.56 0.72 4.92
CA VAL A 45 3.50 1.68 4.54
C VAL A 45 4.10 3.03 4.14
N THR A 46 5.06 3.56 4.90
CA THR A 46 5.75 4.80 4.54
C THR A 46 6.50 4.66 3.22
N SER A 47 7.15 3.52 3.01
CA SER A 47 7.83 3.19 1.74
C SER A 47 6.86 3.14 0.56
N LEU A 48 5.65 2.61 0.77
CA LEU A 48 4.60 2.55 -0.24
C LEU A 48 4.10 3.96 -0.62
N LYS A 49 3.85 4.81 0.38
CA LYS A 49 3.49 6.23 0.17
C LYS A 49 4.56 6.94 -0.64
N PHE A 50 5.82 6.64 -0.35
CA PHE A 50 6.95 7.23 -1.04
C PHE A 50 7.08 6.77 -2.51
N LEU A 51 6.85 5.47 -2.81
CA LEU A 51 6.78 4.98 -4.19
C LEU A 51 5.73 5.72 -5.04
N THR A 52 4.56 5.98 -4.48
CA THR A 52 3.51 6.75 -5.14
C THR A 52 3.98 8.17 -5.47
N ASN A 53 4.70 8.81 -4.55
CA ASN A 53 5.26 10.14 -4.79
C ASN A 53 6.39 10.10 -5.84
N ILE A 54 7.23 9.06 -5.85
CA ILE A 54 8.25 8.90 -6.90
C ILE A 54 7.63 8.68 -8.27
N ALA A 55 6.52 7.94 -8.37
CA ALA A 55 5.82 7.75 -9.63
C ALA A 55 5.46 9.09 -10.28
N GLU A 56 4.99 10.05 -9.49
CA GLU A 56 4.70 11.39 -9.97
C GLU A 56 5.96 12.10 -10.49
N SER A 57 7.08 11.99 -9.78
CA SER A 57 8.37 12.56 -10.21
C SER A 57 8.92 11.90 -11.48
N ILE A 58 8.76 10.58 -11.62
CA ILE A 58 9.18 9.84 -12.82
C ILE A 58 8.31 10.24 -14.02
N ARG A 59 6.99 10.36 -13.82
CA ARG A 59 6.02 10.75 -14.85
C ARG A 59 6.38 12.08 -15.50
N GLN A 60 6.77 13.06 -14.67
CA GLN A 60 7.16 14.40 -15.15
C GLN A 60 8.39 14.41 -16.06
N LYS A 61 9.23 13.35 -16.01
CA LYS A 61 10.45 13.26 -16.83
C LYS A 61 10.16 12.81 -18.26
N GLY A 62 9.00 12.17 -18.51
CA GLY A 62 8.45 11.94 -19.86
C GLY A 62 9.30 11.09 -20.83
N SER A 63 10.35 10.40 -20.38
CA SER A 63 11.24 9.62 -21.24
C SER A 63 10.76 8.18 -21.46
N GLU A 64 11.33 7.45 -22.43
CA GLU A 64 11.12 6.00 -22.57
C GLU A 64 11.44 5.26 -21.25
N LYS A 65 12.60 5.57 -20.65
CA LYS A 65 13.01 5.01 -19.35
C LYS A 65 12.01 5.33 -18.23
N SER A 66 11.34 6.48 -18.29
CA SER A 66 10.31 6.84 -17.32
C SER A 66 9.13 5.87 -17.36
N ARG A 67 8.74 5.38 -18.55
CA ARG A 67 7.68 4.38 -18.68
C ARG A 67 8.07 3.05 -18.05
N ASP A 68 9.28 2.58 -18.33
CA ASP A 68 9.77 1.32 -17.76
C ASP A 68 9.79 1.38 -16.22
N LEU A 69 10.23 2.50 -15.66
CA LEU A 69 10.21 2.69 -14.20
C LEU A 69 8.80 2.80 -13.63
N LEU A 70 7.85 3.45 -14.33
CA LEU A 70 6.45 3.50 -13.89
C LEU A 70 5.80 2.10 -13.88
N ILE A 71 6.09 1.28 -14.89
CA ILE A 71 5.66 -0.12 -14.92
C ILE A 71 6.23 -0.84 -13.70
N HIS A 72 7.51 -0.64 -13.39
CA HIS A 72 8.15 -1.28 -12.24
C HIS A 72 7.56 -0.83 -10.88
N VAL A 73 7.14 0.43 -10.75
CA VAL A 73 6.38 0.89 -9.59
C VAL A 73 5.07 0.11 -9.47
N ILE A 74 4.30 0.00 -10.56
CA ILE A 74 3.03 -0.73 -10.57
C ILE A 74 3.23 -2.21 -10.22
N GLU A 75 4.25 -2.87 -10.78
CA GLU A 75 4.59 -4.27 -10.48
C GLU A 75 4.84 -4.47 -8.98
N THR A 76 5.59 -3.56 -8.36
CA THR A 76 5.91 -3.58 -6.92
C THR A 76 4.63 -3.46 -6.07
N LEU A 77 3.74 -2.53 -6.43
CA LEU A 77 2.44 -2.34 -5.76
C LEU A 77 1.57 -3.59 -5.88
N VAL A 78 1.45 -4.14 -7.09
CA VAL A 78 0.66 -5.35 -7.37
C VAL A 78 1.20 -6.55 -6.60
N PHE A 79 2.53 -6.72 -6.54
CA PHE A 79 3.13 -7.80 -5.78
C PHE A 79 2.84 -7.67 -4.28
N LYS A 80 2.87 -6.45 -3.72
CA LYS A 80 2.49 -6.22 -2.32
C LYS A 80 1.02 -6.55 -2.08
N CYS A 81 0.11 -6.12 -2.95
CA CYS A 81 -1.31 -6.47 -2.88
C CYS A 81 -1.55 -7.99 -2.94
N LYS A 82 -0.88 -8.71 -3.84
CA LYS A 82 -0.94 -10.18 -3.93
C LYS A 82 -0.45 -10.85 -2.64
N SER A 83 0.66 -10.36 -2.08
CA SER A 83 1.20 -10.87 -0.82
C SER A 83 0.21 -10.69 0.33
N LEU A 84 -0.40 -9.49 0.45
CA LEU A 84 -1.42 -9.20 1.45
C LEU A 84 -2.69 -10.05 1.26
N ALA A 85 -3.17 -10.21 0.02
CA ALA A 85 -4.32 -11.06 -0.28
C ALA A 85 -4.07 -12.51 0.15
N LYS A 86 -2.87 -13.05 -0.16
CA LYS A 86 -2.47 -14.39 0.28
C LYS A 86 -2.47 -14.49 1.80
N GLN A 87 -1.86 -13.53 2.50
CA GLN A 87 -1.87 -13.50 3.96
C GLN A 87 -3.30 -13.49 4.52
N TYR A 88 -4.18 -12.62 4.02
CA TYR A 88 -5.57 -12.55 4.45
C TYR A 88 -6.32 -13.87 4.24
N THR A 89 -6.16 -14.53 3.09
CA THR A 89 -6.79 -15.83 2.82
C THR A 89 -6.32 -16.92 3.80
N HIS A 90 -5.04 -16.94 4.16
CA HIS A 90 -4.52 -17.86 5.18
C HIS A 90 -5.11 -17.57 6.56
N LEU A 91 -5.25 -16.30 6.96
CA LEU A 91 -5.89 -15.96 8.23
C LEU A 91 -7.36 -16.39 8.27
N SER A 92 -8.12 -16.12 7.21
CA SER A 92 -9.55 -16.48 7.12
C SER A 92 -9.79 -17.99 7.11
N THR A 93 -8.85 -18.79 6.60
CA THR A 93 -8.94 -20.25 6.59
C THR A 93 -8.60 -20.81 7.98
N ASN A 94 -7.54 -20.29 8.61
CA ASN A 94 -7.10 -20.72 9.94
C ASN A 94 -8.07 -20.32 11.06
N SER A 95 -8.90 -19.29 10.88
CA SER A 95 -9.95 -18.93 11.85
C SER A 95 -11.14 -19.89 11.85
N ASN A 96 -11.32 -20.71 10.80
CA ASN A 96 -12.38 -21.73 10.74
C ASN A 96 -11.95 -23.06 11.38
N GLU A 97 -10.67 -23.24 11.70
CA GLU A 97 -10.12 -24.47 12.30
C GLU A 97 -9.82 -24.34 13.81
N LYS A 98 -9.99 -23.15 14.40
CA LYS A 98 -9.69 -22.89 15.83
C LYS A 98 -10.95 -22.79 16.68
N THR A 99 -11.80 -23.81 16.65
CA THR A 99 -12.56 -24.23 17.84
C THR A 99 -11.86 -25.45 18.42
N ASN A 100 -10.83 -25.20 19.25
CA ASN A 100 -10.44 -25.96 20.44
C ASN A 100 -9.02 -25.59 20.90
N SER A 101 -8.89 -25.14 22.15
CA SER A 101 -7.68 -24.91 22.99
C SER A 101 -6.89 -23.57 22.89
N SER A 102 -7.36 -22.60 23.70
CA SER A 102 -6.68 -21.96 24.85
C SER A 102 -5.28 -21.30 24.77
N THR A 103 -5.30 -19.97 25.04
CA THR A 103 -4.44 -19.16 25.95
C THR A 103 -3.31 -18.29 25.38
N ILE A 104 -3.45 -16.98 25.64
CA ILE A 104 -2.55 -15.83 25.40
C ILE A 104 -1.77 -15.52 26.71
N PRO A 105 -0.56 -14.91 26.68
CA PRO A 105 -0.42 -13.49 27.08
C PRO A 105 0.58 -12.71 26.18
N SER A 106 0.19 -11.56 25.60
CA SER A 106 0.38 -10.16 26.08
C SER A 106 1.83 -9.70 26.27
N VAL A 107 2.33 -8.76 25.44
CA VAL A 107 3.09 -7.54 25.84
C VAL A 107 3.06 -6.48 24.71
N ASN A 108 2.46 -5.33 25.04
CA ASN A 108 2.67 -3.92 24.66
C ASN A 108 3.03 -3.53 23.21
N GLU A 109 2.07 -2.93 22.51
CA GLU A 109 2.29 -2.22 21.24
C GLU A 109 1.77 -0.78 21.32
N VAL A 110 2.55 0.14 20.73
CA VAL A 110 2.47 1.58 20.85
C VAL A 110 1.25 2.16 20.12
N ASP A 111 0.44 2.88 20.87
CA ASP A 111 -0.94 3.34 20.62
C ASP A 111 -1.09 4.47 19.56
N VAL A 112 -0.19 4.58 18.59
CA VAL A 112 -0.20 5.66 17.57
C VAL A 112 -0.28 5.14 16.13
N THR A 113 -0.27 3.83 15.90
CA THR A 113 -0.32 3.24 14.53
C THR A 113 -1.60 2.48 14.21
N THR A 114 -2.32 2.04 15.24
CA THR A 114 -3.57 1.27 15.10
C THR A 114 -4.73 2.15 14.61
N SER A 115 -4.81 3.42 15.06
CA SER A 115 -5.88 4.33 14.62
C SER A 115 -5.79 4.64 13.13
N THR A 116 -4.58 4.92 12.61
CA THR A 116 -4.39 5.27 11.20
C THR A 116 -4.64 4.08 10.27
N LEU A 117 -4.28 2.86 10.69
CA LEU A 117 -4.59 1.64 9.92
C LEU A 117 -6.10 1.34 9.93
N ASN A 118 -6.75 1.50 11.07
CA ASN A 118 -8.20 1.31 11.18
C ASN A 118 -8.96 2.34 10.34
N GLU A 119 -8.53 3.61 10.34
CA GLU A 119 -9.07 4.65 9.48
C GLU A 119 -8.88 4.33 8.00
N LEU A 120 -7.70 3.84 7.60
CA LEU A 120 -7.45 3.42 6.21
C LEU A 120 -8.33 2.25 5.79
N VAL A 121 -8.51 1.26 6.65
CA VAL A 121 -9.38 0.10 6.40
C VAL A 121 -10.84 0.55 6.30
N GLN A 122 -11.30 1.45 7.17
CA GLN A 122 -12.65 2.00 7.11
C GLN A 122 -12.88 2.78 5.82
N ASN A 123 -11.96 3.67 5.45
CA ASN A 123 -12.06 4.42 4.20
C ASN A 123 -12.13 3.48 2.97
N MET A 124 -11.40 2.37 2.99
CA MET A 124 -11.42 1.38 1.90
C MET A 124 -12.77 0.67 1.80
N ASN A 125 -13.37 0.32 2.94
CA ASN A 125 -14.71 -0.27 3.01
C ASN A 125 -15.78 0.71 2.51
N ASP A 126 -15.68 1.99 2.90
CA ASP A 126 -16.62 3.03 2.47
C ASP A 126 -16.57 3.28 0.96
N ILE A 127 -15.37 3.31 0.38
CA ILE A 127 -15.19 3.40 -1.08
C ILE A 127 -15.83 2.21 -1.77
N THR A 128 -15.56 0.99 -1.29
CA THR A 128 -16.11 -0.25 -1.87
C THR A 128 -17.64 -0.27 -1.80
N ASN A 129 -18.22 0.20 -0.70
CA ASN A 129 -19.67 0.28 -0.54
C ASN A 129 -20.30 1.33 -1.46
N ARG A 130 -19.63 2.47 -1.63
CA ARG A 130 -20.08 3.52 -2.55
C ARG A 130 -20.06 3.05 -4.00
N GLU A 131 -19.05 2.29 -4.41
CA GLU A 131 -18.99 1.70 -5.75
C GLU A 131 -20.12 0.69 -5.99
N LYS A 132 -20.40 -0.18 -5.02
CA LYS A 132 -21.53 -1.12 -5.10
C LYS A 132 -22.87 -0.40 -5.23
N GLU A 133 -23.05 0.73 -4.54
CA GLU A 133 -24.28 1.51 -4.61
C GLU A 133 -24.42 2.23 -5.95
N LEU A 134 -23.33 2.77 -6.50
CA LEU A 134 -23.34 3.33 -7.86
C LEU A 134 -23.70 2.28 -8.91
N GLN A 135 -23.22 1.04 -8.77
CA GLN A 135 -23.60 -0.07 -9.66
C GLN A 135 -25.09 -0.40 -9.54
N ARG A 136 -25.66 -0.43 -8.32
CA ARG A 136 -27.11 -0.64 -8.12
C ARG A 136 -27.94 0.45 -8.77
N GLN A 137 -27.55 1.72 -8.61
CA GLN A 137 -28.26 2.84 -9.23
C GLN A 137 -28.18 2.81 -10.76
N GLN A 138 -27.03 2.43 -11.33
CA GLN A 138 -26.91 2.24 -12.79
C GLN A 138 -27.83 1.13 -13.30
N VAL A 139 -27.96 0.03 -12.57
CA VAL A 139 -28.89 -1.06 -12.93
C VAL A 139 -30.35 -0.59 -12.86
N LEU A 140 -30.73 0.16 -11.81
CA LEU A 140 -32.10 0.67 -11.68
C LEU A 140 -32.47 1.63 -12.82
N VAL A 141 -31.56 2.52 -13.21
CA VAL A 141 -31.78 3.43 -14.35
C VAL A 141 -31.98 2.67 -15.67
N LEU A 142 -31.36 1.49 -15.84
CA LEU A 142 -31.61 0.66 -17.02
C LEU A 142 -32.99 -0.02 -17.00
N TYR A 143 -33.54 -0.31 -15.81
CA TYR A 143 -34.88 -0.87 -15.66
C TYR A 143 -35.99 0.17 -15.80
N ASP A 144 -35.76 1.42 -15.38
CA ASP A 144 -36.74 2.52 -15.53
C ASP A 144 -36.87 3.05 -16.98
N ASN A 145 -35.99 2.62 -17.89
CA ASN A 145 -36.00 2.98 -19.32
C ASN A 145 -36.62 1.91 -20.24
N TYR A 146 -37.30 0.91 -19.67
CA TYR A 146 -38.11 -0.10 -20.38
C TYR A 146 -39.57 -0.03 -19.95
#